data_AF-A0A5H5TA75-F1
#
_entry.id   AF-A0A5H5TA75-F1
#
_cell.length_a   1.000
_cell.length_b   1.000
_cell.length_c   1.000
_cell.angle_alpha   90.00
_cell.angle_beta   90.00
_cell.angle_gamma   90.00
#
_symmetry.space_group_name_H-M   'P 1'
#
loop_
_entity.id
_entity.type
_entity.pdbx_description
1 polymer ?
#
loop_
_entity_poly.entity_id
_entity_poly.type
_entity_poly.pdbx_seq_one_letter_code
_entity_poly.pdbx_strand_id
1 'polypeptide(L)'
;MLDAQTIATVKATIPLLVETGPKLTAHFYDRMFTHNPELKEIFNMSNQRNASQREALFNAIAAYASNIENLPALLPAVEKIAQKHTSFQIKPEQYNIVGTHLLATLDEMFNPGQEVLDAWGKAYGVLANVFIHREAEIYHENASKDGGWEGTRPFRIVAKTPRSALITSFEFEPVDGGTVAEYRPGQYLGVWLKPEGFAHQEIRQYSLTRKPDGKGYRIAVKREDGGQVSNWLHHHASVGDVVHLAAPAGDFFMNVAADTPVSLISAGVGQTPMLAMLDTLAKEQHTAQVNWFHAAENGDVHAFADEVSELGRTLPRFTAHTWYREPTEADRAQRLFDSEGLMDLSKLEAAISDPAMQFYLCGPVGFMQFAAKQLVSLGVNNENIHYECFGPHKVL
;
A
#
# COMPACT_ATOMS: atom_id res chain seq x y z
N MET A 1 13.44 2.69 28.17
CA MET A 1 12.19 2.49 28.94
C MET A 1 11.82 3.85 29.55
N LEU A 2 10.57 4.29 29.41
CA LEU A 2 10.13 5.60 29.91
C LEU A 2 9.74 5.48 31.39
N ASP A 3 10.03 6.52 32.17
CA ASP A 3 9.57 6.61 33.56
C ASP A 3 8.09 7.05 33.65
N ALA A 4 7.45 6.78 34.79
CA ALA A 4 6.03 7.07 34.99
C ALA A 4 5.69 8.57 34.85
N GLN A 5 6.61 9.45 35.26
CA GLN A 5 6.43 10.90 35.16
C GLN A 5 6.40 11.34 33.68
N THR A 6 7.34 10.84 32.86
CA THR A 6 7.41 11.08 31.41
C THR A 6 6.11 10.66 30.72
N ILE A 7 5.60 9.46 31.06
CA ILE A 7 4.35 8.94 30.51
C ILE A 7 3.16 9.84 30.89
N ALA A 8 3.07 10.22 32.17
CA ALA A 8 2.00 11.09 32.66
C ALA A 8 2.01 12.46 31.97
N THR A 9 3.19 13.08 31.82
CA THR A 9 3.36 14.37 31.14
C THR A 9 2.92 14.31 29.69
N VAL A 10 3.35 13.28 28.93
CA VAL A 10 2.92 13.10 27.54
C VAL A 10 1.40 12.96 27.46
N LYS A 11 0.82 12.04 28.24
CA LYS A 11 -0.64 11.82 28.27
C LYS A 11 -1.43 13.08 28.61
N ALA A 12 -0.98 13.87 29.59
CA ALA A 12 -1.64 15.10 30.02
C ALA A 12 -1.69 16.16 28.92
N THR A 13 -0.74 16.14 27.97
CA THR A 13 -0.69 17.11 26.87
C THR A 13 -1.40 16.67 25.59
N ILE A 14 -1.84 15.40 25.49
CA ILE A 14 -2.55 14.88 24.30
C ILE A 14 -3.82 15.66 23.96
N PRO A 15 -4.70 16.02 24.91
CA PRO A 15 -5.90 16.79 24.58
C PRO A 15 -5.60 18.10 23.87
N LEU A 16 -4.55 18.82 24.30
CA LEU A 16 -4.10 20.07 23.67
C LEU A 16 -3.62 19.85 22.24
N LEU A 17 -2.86 18.77 22.02
CA LEU A 17 -2.38 18.36 20.71
C LEU A 17 -3.54 18.06 19.75
N VAL A 18 -4.53 17.29 20.22
CA VAL A 18 -5.73 16.92 19.44
C VAL A 18 -6.59 18.14 19.12
N GLU A 19 -6.77 19.07 20.06
CA GLU A 19 -7.55 20.29 19.84
C GLU A 19 -6.90 21.22 18.80
N THR A 20 -5.57 21.28 18.76
CA THR A 20 -4.85 22.12 17.79
C THR A 20 -4.91 21.55 16.36
N GLY A 21 -5.05 20.23 16.24
CA GLY A 21 -5.45 19.53 15.03
C GLY A 21 -4.65 19.92 13.77
N PRO A 22 -5.32 20.26 12.64
CA PRO A 22 -4.65 20.53 11.36
C PRO A 22 -3.65 21.69 11.39
N LYS A 23 -3.80 22.67 12.29
CA LYS A 23 -2.89 23.82 12.39
C LYS A 23 -1.49 23.41 12.84
N LEU A 24 -1.43 22.53 13.84
CA LEU A 24 -0.16 21.99 14.34
C LEU A 24 0.58 21.29 13.22
N THR A 25 -0.13 20.44 12.48
CA THR A 25 0.52 19.67 11.42
C THR A 25 0.98 20.56 10.26
N ALA A 26 0.22 21.60 9.93
CA ALA A 26 0.63 22.57 8.93
C ALA A 26 1.92 23.30 9.33
N HIS A 27 2.02 23.76 10.58
CA HIS A 27 3.23 24.40 11.12
C HIS A 27 4.44 23.47 11.11
N PHE A 28 4.25 22.23 11.55
CA PHE A 28 5.29 21.19 11.52
C PHE A 28 5.89 20.99 10.13
N TYR A 29 5.03 20.79 9.11
CA TYR A 29 5.51 20.56 7.74
C TYR A 29 6.13 21.80 7.10
N ASP A 30 5.58 22.99 7.35
CA ASP A 30 6.17 24.25 6.86
C ASP A 30 7.58 24.45 7.42
N ARG A 31 7.72 24.27 8.73
CA ARG A 31 9.02 24.34 9.41
C ARG A 31 10.00 23.31 8.85
N MET A 32 9.58 22.05 8.74
CA MET A 32 10.43 20.97 8.26
C MET A 32 10.90 21.22 6.83
N PHE A 33 10.02 21.57 5.91
CA PHE A 33 10.39 21.79 4.51
C PHE A 33 11.12 23.11 4.24
N THR A 34 11.05 24.06 5.17
CA THR A 34 11.84 25.29 5.13
C THR A 34 13.29 25.05 5.53
N HIS A 35 13.52 24.28 6.60
CA HIS A 35 14.86 24.03 7.13
C HIS A 35 15.54 22.78 6.52
N ASN A 36 14.74 21.84 6.03
CA ASN A 36 15.17 20.57 5.41
C ASN A 36 14.47 20.37 4.05
N PRO A 37 14.72 21.24 3.05
CA PRO A 37 14.06 21.18 1.76
C PRO A 37 14.35 19.91 0.97
N GLU A 38 15.44 19.19 1.26
CA GLU A 38 15.80 17.91 0.66
C GLU A 38 14.73 16.82 0.89
N LEU A 39 13.94 16.91 1.96
CA LEU A 39 12.86 15.97 2.22
C LEU A 39 11.72 16.05 1.19
N LYS A 40 11.65 17.14 0.39
CA LYS A 40 10.70 17.25 -0.73
C LYS A 40 10.96 16.22 -1.85
N GLU A 41 12.15 15.63 -1.89
CA GLU A 41 12.53 14.56 -2.83
C GLU A 41 12.05 13.16 -2.39
N ILE A 42 11.46 13.06 -1.19
CA ILE A 42 10.96 11.81 -0.59
C ILE A 42 9.46 11.90 -0.34
N PHE A 43 9.01 13.02 0.24
CA PHE A 43 7.59 13.24 0.49
C PHE A 43 6.84 13.48 -0.82
N ASN A 44 5.67 12.86 -0.94
CA ASN A 44 4.75 13.14 -2.04
C ASN A 44 4.20 14.57 -1.90
N MET A 45 4.72 15.49 -2.71
CA MET A 45 4.34 16.91 -2.67
C MET A 45 2.93 17.16 -3.21
N SER A 46 2.40 16.27 -4.05
CA SER A 46 1.01 16.32 -4.51
C SER A 46 0.04 16.04 -3.35
N ASN A 47 0.37 15.05 -2.50
CA ASN A 47 -0.42 14.76 -1.31
C ASN A 47 -0.29 15.83 -0.24
N GLN A 48 0.81 16.58 -0.18
CA GLN A 48 0.92 17.73 0.72
C GLN A 48 -0.08 18.85 0.39
N ARG A 49 -0.67 18.86 -0.81
CA ARG A 49 -1.79 19.77 -1.15
C ARG A 49 -3.13 19.28 -0.57
N ASN A 50 -3.26 17.98 -0.27
CA ASN A 50 -4.44 17.36 0.31
C ASN A 50 -4.25 17.16 1.82
N ALA A 51 -5.13 17.72 2.66
CA ALA A 51 -4.97 17.72 4.13
C ALA A 51 -4.83 16.31 4.76
N SER A 52 -5.30 15.26 4.10
CA SER A 52 -5.39 13.89 4.65
C SER A 52 -4.05 13.22 4.94
N GLN A 53 -2.97 13.51 4.20
CA GLN A 53 -1.64 12.95 4.53
C GLN A 53 -0.95 13.74 5.64
N ARG A 54 -1.21 15.05 5.75
CA ARG A 54 -0.72 15.87 6.86
C ARG A 54 -1.20 15.27 8.20
N GLU A 55 -2.48 14.95 8.29
CA GLU A 55 -3.07 14.38 9.52
C GLU A 55 -2.55 12.99 9.90
N ALA A 56 -2.12 12.16 8.95
CA ALA A 56 -1.75 10.77 9.22
C ALA A 56 -0.55 10.63 10.18
N LEU A 57 0.50 11.44 10.00
CA LEU A 57 1.68 11.43 10.88
C LEU A 57 1.28 11.80 12.31
N PHE A 58 0.51 12.87 12.46
CA PHE A 58 0.12 13.37 13.77
C PHE A 58 -0.83 12.40 14.47
N ASN A 59 -1.79 11.83 13.74
CA ASN A 59 -2.68 10.79 14.27
C ASN A 59 -1.89 9.55 14.72
N ALA A 60 -0.82 9.18 14.01
CA ALA A 60 0.05 8.08 14.43
C ALA A 60 0.81 8.41 15.73
N ILE A 61 1.34 9.64 15.86
CA ILE A 61 2.01 10.10 17.08
C ILE A 61 1.01 10.15 18.25
N ALA A 62 -0.20 10.68 18.03
CA ALA A 62 -1.25 10.73 19.04
C ALA A 62 -1.69 9.32 19.46
N ALA A 63 -1.92 8.42 18.51
CA ALA A 63 -2.27 7.03 18.79
C ALA A 63 -1.16 6.30 19.56
N TYR A 64 0.11 6.53 19.21
CA TYR A 64 1.24 6.03 19.96
C TYR A 64 1.23 6.55 21.39
N ALA A 65 1.08 7.86 21.57
CA ALA A 65 1.11 8.47 22.89
C ALA A 65 -0.04 8.00 23.78
N SER A 66 -1.23 7.75 23.21
CA SER A 66 -2.35 7.12 23.92
C SER A 66 -2.08 5.66 24.31
N ASN A 67 -1.17 4.97 23.62
CA ASN A 67 -0.81 3.56 23.86
C ASN A 67 0.64 3.40 24.36
N ILE A 68 1.24 4.44 24.93
CA ILE A 68 2.67 4.47 25.27
C ILE A 68 3.07 3.41 26.33
N GLU A 69 2.11 2.93 27.12
CA GLU A 69 2.27 1.84 28.09
C GLU A 69 2.02 0.44 27.49
N ASN A 70 1.40 0.37 26.31
CA ASN A 70 1.04 -0.87 25.62
C ASN A 70 1.59 -0.86 24.18
N LEU A 71 2.90 -0.73 24.07
CA LEU A 71 3.61 -0.82 22.78
C LEU A 71 3.31 -2.12 22.00
N PRO A 72 3.13 -3.30 22.63
CA PRO A 72 2.78 -4.52 21.90
C PRO A 72 1.52 -4.38 21.04
N ALA A 73 0.52 -3.61 21.48
CA ALA A 73 -0.71 -3.39 20.70
C ALA A 73 -0.48 -2.57 19.41
N LEU A 74 0.63 -1.85 19.31
CA LEU A 74 0.97 -1.03 18.13
C LEU A 74 1.78 -1.82 17.10
N LEU A 75 2.30 -3.00 17.44
CA LEU A 75 3.20 -3.76 16.56
C LEU A 75 2.63 -4.00 15.16
N PRO A 76 1.34 -4.36 14.96
CA PRO A 76 0.79 -4.52 13.61
C PRO A 76 0.81 -3.22 12.79
N ALA A 77 0.53 -2.07 13.43
CA ALA A 77 0.58 -0.77 12.76
C ALA A 77 2.03 -0.33 12.46
N VAL A 78 2.96 -0.62 13.38
CA VAL A 78 4.39 -0.40 13.19
C VAL A 78 4.89 -1.19 11.99
N GLU A 79 4.55 -2.48 11.88
CA GLU A 79 4.98 -3.32 10.74
C GLU A 79 4.51 -2.72 9.41
N LYS A 80 3.22 -2.38 9.32
CA LYS A 80 2.64 -1.76 8.10
C LYS A 80 3.38 -0.48 7.70
N ILE A 81 3.68 0.38 8.66
CA ILE A 81 4.38 1.65 8.42
C ILE A 81 5.86 1.40 8.08
N ALA A 82 6.54 0.49 8.78
CA ALA A 82 7.93 0.14 8.52
C ALA A 82 8.12 -0.44 7.11
N GLN A 83 7.25 -1.35 6.69
CA GLN A 83 7.21 -1.87 5.32
C GLN A 83 7.08 -0.73 4.31
N LYS A 84 6.17 0.22 4.56
CA LYS A 84 6.04 1.42 3.72
C LYS A 84 7.31 2.25 3.71
N HIS A 85 7.86 2.60 4.87
CA HIS A 85 9.08 3.40 5.00
C HIS A 85 10.26 2.82 4.24
N THR A 86 10.42 1.48 4.22
CA THR A 86 11.51 0.85 3.46
C THR A 86 11.43 1.13 1.97
N SER A 87 10.23 1.20 1.38
CA SER A 87 10.06 1.58 -0.03
C SER A 87 10.36 3.06 -0.33
N PHE A 88 10.34 3.91 0.70
CA PHE A 88 10.76 5.32 0.67
C PHE A 88 12.21 5.52 1.15
N GLN A 89 12.92 4.44 1.45
CA GLN A 89 14.29 4.45 1.95
C GLN A 89 14.48 5.39 3.16
N ILE A 90 13.53 5.39 4.10
CA ILE A 90 13.65 6.20 5.32
C ILE A 90 14.89 5.77 6.12
N LYS A 91 15.65 6.75 6.60
CA LYS A 91 16.92 6.54 7.32
C LYS A 91 16.86 7.07 8.76
N PRO A 92 17.69 6.53 9.68
CA PRO A 92 17.74 6.98 11.08
C PRO A 92 17.97 8.49 11.26
N GLU A 93 18.78 9.09 10.38
CA GLU A 93 19.03 10.54 10.38
C GLU A 93 17.77 11.37 10.14
N GLN A 94 16.80 10.86 9.37
CA GLN A 94 15.54 11.55 9.10
C GLN A 94 14.60 11.53 10.31
N TYR A 95 14.69 10.51 11.17
CA TYR A 95 14.01 10.54 12.47
C TYR A 95 14.53 11.67 13.35
N ASN A 96 15.84 11.95 13.35
CA ASN A 96 16.38 13.07 14.12
C ASN A 96 15.86 14.42 13.60
N ILE A 97 15.72 14.57 12.28
CA ILE A 97 15.14 15.76 11.65
C ILE A 97 13.67 15.91 12.07
N VAL A 98 12.87 14.86 11.92
CA VAL A 98 11.45 14.85 12.29
C VAL A 98 11.27 15.17 13.78
N GLY A 99 12.05 14.54 14.66
CA GLY A 99 11.99 14.79 16.11
C GLY A 99 12.31 16.25 16.46
N THR A 100 13.33 16.83 15.81
CA THR A 100 13.73 18.22 16.03
C THR A 100 12.60 19.18 15.62
N HIS A 101 11.98 18.97 14.46
CA HIS A 101 10.87 19.80 14.00
C HIS A 101 9.60 19.60 14.82
N LEU A 102 9.36 18.38 15.31
CA LEU A 102 8.22 18.08 16.19
C LEU A 102 8.34 18.87 17.50
N LEU A 103 9.46 18.76 18.19
CA LEU A 103 9.67 19.43 19.48
C LEU A 103 9.68 20.95 19.33
N ALA A 104 10.33 21.48 18.30
CA ALA A 104 10.33 22.91 18.05
C ALA A 104 8.94 23.44 17.67
N THR A 105 8.12 22.66 16.95
CA THR A 105 6.72 23.02 16.70
C THR A 105 5.91 23.11 18.00
N LEU A 106 6.11 22.15 18.91
CA LEU A 106 5.44 22.19 20.22
C LEU A 106 5.87 23.41 21.03
N ASP A 107 7.16 23.76 21.00
CA ASP A 107 7.69 24.94 21.68
C ASP A 107 7.15 26.25 21.10
N GLU A 108 7.24 26.42 19.77
CA GLU A 108 6.79 27.61 19.06
C GLU A 108 5.28 27.87 19.20
N MET A 109 4.46 26.81 19.28
CA MET A 109 3.01 26.94 19.34
C MET A 109 2.45 27.06 20.75
N PHE A 110 3.06 26.40 21.73
CA PHE A 110 2.47 26.26 23.07
C PHE A 110 3.38 26.77 24.19
N ASN A 111 4.67 26.96 23.92
CA ASN A 111 5.69 27.34 24.89
C ASN A 111 5.57 26.53 26.21
N PRO A 112 5.50 25.19 26.13
CA PRO A 112 4.98 24.35 27.23
C PRO A 112 6.00 24.16 28.37
N GLY A 113 7.22 24.68 28.21
CA GLY A 113 8.33 24.52 29.15
C GLY A 113 9.17 23.27 28.90
N GLN A 114 10.40 23.30 29.39
CA GLN A 114 11.41 22.27 29.09
C GLN A 114 11.00 20.87 29.54
N GLU A 115 10.30 20.73 30.67
CA GLU A 115 9.85 19.43 31.19
C GLU A 115 8.92 18.71 30.18
N VAL A 116 8.03 19.45 29.52
CA VAL A 116 7.12 18.88 28.50
C VAL A 116 7.90 18.51 27.24
N LEU A 117 8.85 19.34 26.81
CA LEU A 117 9.67 19.07 25.63
C LEU A 117 10.58 17.85 25.83
N ASP A 118 11.23 17.73 26.98
CA ASP A 118 12.01 16.54 27.36
C ASP A 118 11.12 15.29 27.44
N ALA A 119 9.92 15.49 28.00
CA ALA A 119 8.73 14.64 27.94
C ALA A 119 8.57 13.90 26.60
N TRP A 120 8.25 14.73 25.62
CA TRP A 120 7.97 14.36 24.24
C TRP A 120 9.22 13.85 23.50
N GLY A 121 10.40 14.41 23.77
CA GLY A 121 11.65 13.99 23.14
C GLY A 121 11.99 12.55 23.50
N LYS A 122 11.85 12.17 24.77
CA LYS A 122 12.04 10.79 25.23
C LYS A 122 11.01 9.85 24.58
N ALA A 123 9.73 10.22 24.60
CA ALA A 123 8.66 9.40 24.02
C ALA A 123 8.84 9.19 22.51
N TYR A 124 9.11 10.26 21.77
CA TYR A 124 9.43 10.20 20.35
C TYR A 124 10.64 9.30 20.08
N GLY A 125 11.73 9.46 20.84
CA GLY A 125 12.94 8.65 20.67
C GLY A 125 12.70 7.15 20.86
N VAL A 126 11.81 6.76 21.77
CA VAL A 126 11.42 5.35 21.93
C VAL A 126 10.70 4.84 20.70
N LEU A 127 9.69 5.56 20.18
CA LEU A 127 8.98 5.17 18.95
C LEU A 127 9.91 5.14 17.74
N ALA A 128 10.74 6.16 17.57
CA ALA A 128 11.70 6.25 16.48
C ALA A 128 12.64 5.04 16.46
N ASN A 129 13.15 4.62 17.62
CA ASN A 129 14.02 3.44 17.71
C ASN A 129 13.29 2.12 17.36
N VAL A 130 12.01 1.99 17.69
CA VAL A 130 11.20 0.84 17.28
C VAL A 130 11.13 0.74 15.75
N PHE A 131 10.85 1.87 15.08
CA PHE A 131 10.85 1.92 13.62
C PHE A 131 12.22 1.67 13.01
N ILE A 132 13.25 2.39 13.47
CA ILE A 132 14.62 2.25 12.98
C ILE A 132 15.10 0.81 13.05
N HIS A 133 14.80 0.12 14.17
CA HIS A 133 15.20 -1.27 14.33
C HIS A 133 14.47 -2.18 13.32
N ARG A 134 13.14 -2.07 13.23
CA ARG A 134 12.36 -2.92 12.33
C ARG A 134 12.68 -2.65 10.86
N GLU A 135 12.87 -1.38 10.47
CA GLU A 135 13.27 -1.00 9.12
C GLU A 135 14.66 -1.53 8.77
N ALA A 136 15.61 -1.49 9.71
CA ALA A 136 16.93 -2.07 9.53
C ALA A 136 16.87 -3.59 9.29
N GLU A 137 16.00 -4.31 10.01
CA GLU A 137 15.74 -5.73 9.74
C GLU A 137 15.20 -5.95 8.33
N ILE A 138 14.18 -5.18 7.91
CA ILE A 138 13.60 -5.31 6.57
C ILE A 138 14.63 -4.99 5.47
N TYR A 139 15.46 -3.95 5.66
CA TYR A 139 16.56 -3.65 4.73
C TYR A 139 17.55 -4.81 4.64
N HIS A 140 17.92 -5.41 5.77
CA HIS A 140 18.83 -6.55 5.81
C HIS A 140 18.21 -7.80 5.17
N GLU A 141 16.95 -8.11 5.47
CA GLU A 141 16.19 -9.19 4.86
C GLU A 141 16.15 -9.04 3.33
N ASN A 142 15.88 -7.82 2.84
CA ASN A 142 15.81 -7.54 1.41
C ASN A 142 17.16 -7.62 0.71
N ALA A 143 18.23 -7.14 1.34
CA ALA A 143 19.59 -7.21 0.78
C ALA A 143 20.17 -8.64 0.81
N SER A 144 19.71 -9.50 1.73
CA SER A 144 20.25 -10.85 1.91
C SER A 144 19.59 -11.92 1.02
N LYS A 145 18.47 -11.60 0.37
CA LYS A 145 17.81 -12.49 -0.60
C LYS A 145 18.67 -12.66 -1.86
N ASP A 146 18.55 -13.80 -2.54
CA ASP A 146 19.04 -13.91 -3.91
C ASP A 146 18.35 -12.87 -4.80
N GLY A 147 19.11 -12.17 -5.64
CA GLY A 147 18.64 -11.03 -6.42
C GLY A 147 18.22 -9.79 -5.60
N GLY A 148 18.45 -9.80 -4.28
CA GLY A 148 18.16 -8.73 -3.33
C GLY A 148 19.12 -7.53 -3.41
N TRP A 149 18.68 -6.38 -2.90
CA TRP A 149 19.51 -5.16 -2.83
C TRP A 149 19.08 -4.25 -1.68
N GLU A 150 19.99 -3.37 -1.25
CA GLU A 150 19.68 -2.21 -0.39
C GLU A 150 19.55 -0.95 -1.25
N GLY A 151 18.69 -0.01 -0.85
CA GLY A 151 18.54 1.25 -1.56
C GLY A 151 17.68 1.11 -2.80
N THR A 152 18.08 1.79 -3.87
CA THR A 152 17.42 1.66 -5.16
C THR A 152 18.32 1.00 -6.18
N ARG A 153 17.73 0.21 -7.07
CA ARG A 153 18.41 -0.48 -8.17
C ARG A 153 17.81 -0.02 -9.51
N PRO A 154 18.63 0.21 -10.55
CA PRO A 154 18.13 0.63 -11.85
C PRO A 154 17.51 -0.53 -12.62
N PHE A 155 16.32 -0.29 -13.16
CA PHE A 155 15.55 -1.24 -13.97
C PHE A 155 15.12 -0.60 -15.28
N ARG A 156 15.21 -1.36 -16.37
CA ARG A 156 14.77 -0.92 -17.68
C ARG A 156 13.34 -1.35 -17.93
N ILE A 157 12.51 -0.45 -18.48
CA ILE A 157 11.20 -0.82 -19.03
C ILE A 157 11.44 -1.66 -20.27
N VAL A 158 11.12 -2.96 -20.20
CA VAL A 158 11.28 -3.89 -21.32
C VAL A 158 9.96 -4.12 -22.08
N ALA A 159 8.82 -3.85 -21.43
CA ALA A 159 7.52 -3.86 -22.09
C ALA A 159 6.58 -2.81 -21.49
N LYS A 160 5.71 -2.26 -22.34
CA LYS A 160 4.63 -1.33 -21.98
C LYS A 160 3.39 -1.73 -22.77
N THR A 161 2.37 -2.23 -22.07
CA THR A 161 1.20 -2.86 -22.71
C THR A 161 -0.08 -2.24 -22.17
N PRO A 162 -0.86 -1.51 -22.99
CA PRO A 162 -2.20 -1.08 -22.61
C PRO A 162 -3.08 -2.29 -22.30
N ARG A 163 -3.81 -2.24 -21.19
CA ARG A 163 -4.68 -3.33 -20.71
C ARG A 163 -6.15 -2.94 -20.67
N SER A 164 -6.43 -1.63 -20.61
CA SER A 164 -7.74 -1.02 -20.83
C SER A 164 -7.54 0.45 -21.20
N ALA A 165 -8.62 1.23 -21.33
CA ALA A 165 -8.53 2.68 -21.56
C ALA A 165 -7.81 3.45 -20.44
N LEU A 166 -7.72 2.88 -19.23
CA LEU A 166 -7.12 3.54 -18.06
C LEU A 166 -5.91 2.82 -17.48
N ILE A 167 -5.70 1.53 -17.75
CA ILE A 167 -4.65 0.73 -17.12
C ILE A 167 -3.61 0.30 -18.17
N THR A 168 -2.34 0.54 -17.86
CA THR A 168 -1.19 0.07 -18.65
C THR A 168 -0.27 -0.74 -17.75
N SER A 169 0.17 -1.91 -18.21
CA SER A 169 1.20 -2.70 -17.51
C SER A 169 2.60 -2.35 -18.00
N PHE A 170 3.55 -2.38 -17.07
CA PHE A 170 4.97 -2.16 -17.34
C PHE A 170 5.76 -3.36 -16.82
N GLU A 171 6.66 -3.87 -17.65
CA GLU A 171 7.58 -4.94 -17.27
C GLU A 171 9.00 -4.38 -17.17
N PHE A 172 9.70 -4.82 -16.14
CA PHE A 172 11.02 -4.33 -15.76
C PHE A 172 12.01 -5.48 -15.65
N GLU A 173 13.21 -5.27 -16.20
CA GLU A 173 14.37 -6.14 -15.98
C GLU A 173 15.54 -5.30 -15.44
N PRO A 174 16.38 -5.85 -14.55
CA PRO A 174 17.46 -5.08 -13.94
C PRO A 174 18.51 -4.73 -14.99
N VAL A 175 19.01 -3.50 -14.96
CA VAL A 175 19.98 -3.01 -15.96
C VAL A 175 21.30 -3.79 -15.92
N ASP A 176 21.66 -4.30 -14.74
CA ASP A 176 22.86 -5.12 -14.52
C ASP A 176 22.73 -6.57 -15.04
N GLY A 177 21.55 -7.00 -15.47
CA GLY A 177 21.28 -8.34 -15.99
C GLY A 177 21.28 -9.46 -14.94
N GLY A 178 21.34 -9.14 -13.65
CA GLY A 178 21.29 -10.13 -12.56
C GLY A 178 19.88 -10.66 -12.27
N THR A 179 19.78 -11.55 -11.28
CA THR A 179 18.49 -12.01 -10.74
C THR A 179 17.81 -10.90 -9.93
N VAL A 180 16.51 -11.08 -9.66
CA VAL A 180 15.70 -10.18 -8.84
C VAL A 180 15.10 -10.91 -7.65
N ALA A 181 14.95 -10.21 -6.53
CA ALA A 181 14.40 -10.75 -5.29
C ALA A 181 12.99 -11.35 -5.48
N GLU A 182 12.77 -12.51 -4.85
CA GLU A 182 11.43 -13.03 -4.65
C GLU A 182 10.59 -12.12 -3.73
N TYR A 183 9.27 -12.26 -3.85
CA TYR A 183 8.29 -11.51 -3.10
C TYR A 183 7.07 -12.37 -2.79
N ARG A 184 6.30 -11.96 -1.79
CA ARG A 184 5.03 -12.62 -1.45
C ARG A 184 3.89 -11.99 -2.27
N PRO A 185 2.96 -12.79 -2.82
CA PRO A 185 1.89 -12.28 -3.68
C PRO A 185 0.96 -11.35 -2.89
N GLY A 186 0.94 -10.07 -3.29
CA GLY A 186 0.27 -8.98 -2.59
C GLY A 186 1.20 -7.80 -2.30
N GLN A 187 2.51 -8.04 -2.20
CA GLN A 187 3.52 -7.01 -1.98
C GLN A 187 3.67 -6.04 -3.16
N TYR A 188 4.32 -4.91 -2.90
CA TYR A 188 4.53 -3.82 -3.85
C TYR A 188 6.00 -3.44 -4.03
N LEU A 189 6.29 -2.74 -5.12
CA LEU A 189 7.56 -2.05 -5.36
C LEU A 189 7.44 -0.56 -5.06
N GLY A 190 8.51 0.03 -4.53
CA GLY A 190 8.71 1.48 -4.54
C GLY A 190 9.35 1.92 -5.84
N VAL A 191 8.66 2.71 -6.66
CA VAL A 191 9.17 3.25 -7.94
C VAL A 191 9.57 4.71 -7.74
N TRP A 192 10.85 4.99 -7.95
CA TRP A 192 11.49 6.29 -7.77
C TRP A 192 11.73 6.95 -9.13
N LEU A 193 11.19 8.15 -9.32
CA LEU A 193 11.17 8.85 -10.60
C LEU A 193 11.51 10.33 -10.44
N LYS A 194 12.47 10.80 -11.22
CA LYS A 194 12.76 12.23 -11.40
C LYS A 194 13.03 12.53 -12.89
N PRO A 195 12.05 12.33 -13.78
CA PRO A 195 12.19 12.71 -15.17
C PRO A 195 12.36 14.23 -15.30
N GLU A 196 12.88 14.66 -16.44
CA GLU A 196 12.99 16.08 -16.77
C GLU A 196 11.60 16.76 -16.68
N GLY A 197 11.55 17.93 -16.04
CA GLY A 197 10.32 18.68 -15.79
C GLY A 197 9.64 18.38 -14.45
N PHE A 198 10.05 17.35 -13.72
CA PHE A 198 9.59 17.17 -12.33
C PHE A 198 10.38 18.10 -11.40
N ALA A 199 9.66 18.91 -10.61
CA ALA A 199 10.29 19.82 -9.64
C ALA A 199 11.06 19.05 -8.55
N HIS A 200 10.54 17.89 -8.14
CA HIS A 200 11.12 17.00 -7.15
C HIS A 200 11.01 15.56 -7.63
N GLN A 201 11.89 14.70 -7.11
CA GLN A 201 11.72 13.26 -7.22
C GLN A 201 10.39 12.85 -6.57
N GLU A 202 9.69 11.93 -7.23
CA GLU A 202 8.44 11.36 -6.74
C GLU A 202 8.59 9.85 -6.56
N ILE A 203 8.07 9.35 -5.45
CA ILE A 203 8.08 7.92 -5.10
C ILE A 203 6.64 7.43 -5.05
N ARG A 204 6.34 6.34 -5.75
CA ARG A 204 5.02 5.70 -5.73
C ARG A 204 5.14 4.20 -5.53
N GLN A 205 4.14 3.64 -4.85
CA GLN A 205 4.04 2.22 -4.59
C GLN A 205 3.13 1.60 -5.65
N TYR A 206 3.56 0.48 -6.24
CA TYR A 206 2.75 -0.28 -7.19
C TYR A 206 2.86 -1.77 -6.87
N SER A 207 1.71 -2.42 -6.66
CA SER A 207 1.64 -3.85 -6.38
C SER A 207 2.23 -4.65 -7.55
N LEU A 208 2.95 -5.71 -7.19
CA LEU A 208 3.40 -6.71 -8.14
C LEU A 208 2.19 -7.54 -8.58
N THR A 209 2.20 -7.97 -9.85
CA THR A 209 0.98 -8.48 -10.51
C THR A 209 1.11 -9.91 -11.02
N ARG A 210 2.20 -10.63 -10.71
CA ARG A 210 2.46 -12.02 -11.12
C ARG A 210 3.08 -12.80 -9.96
N LYS A 211 3.23 -14.11 -10.11
CA LYS A 211 4.15 -14.91 -9.28
C LYS A 211 5.60 -14.46 -9.55
N PRO A 212 6.49 -14.40 -8.54
CA PRO A 212 7.92 -14.16 -8.77
C PRO A 212 8.53 -15.19 -9.74
N ASP A 213 9.46 -14.73 -10.58
CA ASP A 213 10.16 -15.54 -11.58
C ASP A 213 11.70 -15.43 -11.50
N GLY A 214 12.21 -14.62 -10.57
CA GLY A 214 13.66 -14.36 -10.40
C GLY A 214 14.31 -13.54 -11.51
N LYS A 215 13.55 -13.09 -12.53
CA LYS A 215 14.07 -12.37 -13.70
C LYS A 215 13.67 -10.90 -13.72
N GLY A 216 12.42 -10.60 -13.39
CA GLY A 216 11.90 -9.24 -13.52
C GLY A 216 10.61 -9.01 -12.76
N TYR A 217 10.04 -7.83 -12.95
CA TYR A 217 8.81 -7.42 -12.27
C TYR A 217 7.78 -6.90 -13.25
N ARG A 218 6.50 -7.06 -12.91
CA ARG A 218 5.38 -6.41 -13.61
C ARG A 218 4.51 -5.64 -12.64
N ILE A 219 4.25 -4.39 -12.97
CA ILE A 219 3.24 -3.56 -12.33
C ILE A 219 2.13 -3.23 -13.33
N ALA A 220 0.97 -2.82 -12.83
CA ALA A 220 -0.06 -2.20 -13.65
C ALA A 220 -0.51 -0.89 -13.03
N VAL A 221 -0.53 0.16 -13.85
CA VAL A 221 -0.75 1.53 -13.40
C VAL A 221 -2.04 2.05 -14.01
N LYS A 222 -2.97 2.48 -13.17
CA LYS A 222 -4.12 3.28 -13.59
C LYS A 222 -3.69 4.73 -13.80
N ARG A 223 -4.06 5.31 -14.94
CA ARG A 223 -3.96 6.75 -15.16
C ARG A 223 -4.97 7.46 -14.27
N GLU A 224 -4.47 8.30 -13.37
CA GLU A 224 -5.31 9.14 -12.50
C GLU A 224 -5.35 10.54 -13.08
N ASP A 225 -6.53 11.15 -13.13
CA ASP A 225 -6.67 12.52 -13.61
C ASP A 225 -5.88 13.47 -12.70
N GLY A 226 -4.99 14.26 -13.31
CA GLY A 226 -4.07 15.14 -12.57
C GLY A 226 -2.92 14.43 -11.82
N GLY A 227 -2.82 13.10 -11.88
CA GLY A 227 -1.76 12.34 -11.22
C GLY A 227 -0.40 12.47 -11.93
N GLN A 228 0.59 13.10 -11.29
CA GLN A 228 1.88 13.39 -11.93
C GLN A 228 2.62 12.13 -12.44
N VAL A 229 2.83 11.13 -11.58
CA VAL A 229 3.60 9.91 -11.91
C VAL A 229 2.82 8.99 -12.86
N SER A 230 1.53 8.76 -12.62
CA SER A 230 0.73 7.87 -13.47
C SER A 230 0.57 8.43 -14.88
N ASN A 231 0.35 9.73 -15.04
CA ASN A 231 0.32 10.35 -16.37
C ASN A 231 1.69 10.31 -17.06
N TRP A 232 2.80 10.52 -16.33
CA TRP A 232 4.13 10.39 -16.91
C TRP A 232 4.39 8.97 -17.42
N LEU A 233 4.08 7.93 -16.63
CA LEU A 233 4.24 6.54 -17.06
C LEU A 233 3.40 6.22 -18.30
N HIS A 234 2.15 6.72 -18.36
CA HIS A 234 1.27 6.49 -19.50
C HIS A 234 1.69 7.24 -20.76
N HIS A 235 2.10 8.50 -20.65
CA HIS A 235 2.28 9.38 -21.82
C HIS A 235 3.74 9.56 -22.26
N HIS A 236 4.71 9.46 -21.35
CA HIS A 236 6.10 9.81 -21.62
C HIS A 236 7.06 8.63 -21.48
N ALA A 237 6.84 7.75 -20.50
CA ALA A 237 7.69 6.59 -20.32
C ALA A 237 7.60 5.64 -21.53
N SER A 238 8.74 5.16 -21.98
CA SER A 238 8.89 4.32 -23.16
C SER A 238 9.71 3.07 -22.84
N VAL A 239 9.53 2.01 -23.65
CA VAL A 239 10.41 0.85 -23.60
C VAL A 239 11.84 1.32 -23.86
N GLY A 240 12.77 0.91 -22.99
CA GLY A 240 14.15 1.37 -22.99
C GLY A 240 14.48 2.35 -21.87
N ASP A 241 13.51 3.09 -21.34
CA ASP A 241 13.73 4.02 -20.21
C ASP A 241 14.14 3.27 -18.95
N VAL A 242 14.92 3.92 -18.09
CA VAL A 242 15.39 3.37 -16.81
C VAL A 242 14.71 4.08 -15.66
N VAL A 243 14.18 3.29 -14.73
CA VAL A 243 13.59 3.74 -13.46
C VAL A 243 14.35 3.13 -12.29
N HIS A 244 14.23 3.72 -11.10
CA HIS A 244 14.86 3.19 -9.90
C HIS A 244 13.82 2.50 -9.03
N LEU A 245 14.08 1.25 -8.63
CA LEU A 245 13.18 0.45 -7.82
C LEU A 245 13.77 0.20 -6.44
N ALA A 246 12.98 0.40 -5.40
CA ALA A 246 13.22 -0.17 -4.07
C ALA A 246 12.80 -1.65 -4.08
N ALA A 247 13.40 -2.47 -3.22
CA ALA A 247 13.07 -3.89 -3.10
C ALA A 247 11.59 -4.10 -2.74
N PRO A 248 10.99 -5.26 -3.11
CA PRO A 248 9.61 -5.58 -2.72
C PRO A 248 9.37 -5.48 -1.21
N ALA A 249 8.26 -4.84 -0.83
CA ALA A 249 7.87 -4.63 0.56
C ALA A 249 6.34 -4.75 0.71
N GLY A 250 5.86 -4.80 1.95
CA GLY A 250 4.43 -4.84 2.29
C GLY A 250 4.07 -5.95 3.26
N ASP A 251 3.10 -5.66 4.13
CA ASP A 251 2.52 -6.58 5.12
C ASP A 251 1.23 -7.26 4.64
N PHE A 252 0.65 -6.81 3.52
CA PHE A 252 -0.47 -7.46 2.86
C PHE A 252 0.02 -8.48 1.83
N PHE A 253 -0.20 -9.77 2.09
CA PHE A 253 0.13 -10.84 1.16
C PHE A 253 -0.68 -12.10 1.45
N MET A 254 -0.82 -12.95 0.45
CA MET A 254 -1.44 -14.26 0.59
C MET A 254 -0.43 -15.27 1.13
N ASN A 255 -0.83 -15.99 2.17
CA ASN A 255 -0.08 -17.08 2.79
C ASN A 255 -1.05 -18.15 3.27
N VAL A 256 -1.32 -19.13 2.42
CA VAL A 256 -2.36 -20.15 2.62
C VAL A 256 -1.82 -21.53 2.29
N ALA A 257 -2.38 -22.57 2.92
CA ALA A 257 -2.08 -23.95 2.56
C ALA A 257 -2.84 -24.37 1.29
N ALA A 258 -2.37 -25.41 0.60
CA ALA A 258 -2.90 -25.86 -0.70
C ALA A 258 -4.38 -26.33 -0.69
N ASP A 259 -4.92 -26.58 0.50
CA ASP A 259 -6.31 -27.00 0.76
C ASP A 259 -7.18 -25.86 1.34
N THR A 260 -6.62 -24.68 1.57
CA THR A 260 -7.35 -23.51 2.07
C THR A 260 -8.06 -22.79 0.92
N PRO A 261 -9.39 -22.65 0.93
CA PRO A 261 -10.09 -21.90 -0.10
C PRO A 261 -9.80 -20.39 -0.01
N VAL A 262 -9.78 -19.71 -1.15
CA VAL A 262 -9.38 -18.29 -1.25
C VAL A 262 -10.41 -17.51 -2.06
N SER A 263 -10.82 -16.34 -1.56
CA SER A 263 -11.60 -15.36 -2.32
C SER A 263 -10.82 -14.07 -2.54
N LEU A 264 -10.55 -13.76 -3.81
CA LEU A 264 -9.88 -12.55 -4.25
C LEU A 264 -10.94 -11.52 -4.69
N ILE A 265 -11.11 -10.45 -3.91
CA ILE A 265 -12.16 -9.45 -4.08
C ILE A 265 -11.52 -8.10 -4.43
N SER A 266 -11.87 -7.54 -5.59
CA SER A 266 -11.25 -6.29 -6.03
C SER A 266 -12.18 -5.33 -6.77
N ALA A 267 -11.79 -4.07 -6.81
CA ALA A 267 -12.41 -3.06 -7.65
C ALA A 267 -11.37 -2.27 -8.46
N GLY A 268 -11.57 -2.19 -9.78
CA GLY A 268 -10.67 -1.50 -10.72
C GLY A 268 -9.21 -1.92 -10.54
N VAL A 269 -8.30 -0.94 -10.47
CA VAL A 269 -6.86 -1.23 -10.33
C VAL A 269 -6.47 -1.96 -9.03
N GLY A 270 -7.37 -2.04 -8.04
CA GLY A 270 -7.19 -2.87 -6.84
C GLY A 270 -7.04 -4.37 -7.15
N GLN A 271 -7.32 -4.81 -8.38
CA GLN A 271 -7.03 -6.19 -8.81
C GLN A 271 -5.53 -6.52 -8.88
N THR A 272 -4.65 -5.53 -8.87
CA THR A 272 -3.20 -5.72 -9.08
C THR A 272 -2.54 -6.72 -8.13
N PRO A 273 -2.68 -6.62 -6.78
CA PRO A 273 -2.18 -7.66 -5.89
C PRO A 273 -2.92 -9.00 -6.07
N MET A 274 -4.21 -8.96 -6.44
CA MET A 274 -5.00 -10.17 -6.68
C MET A 274 -4.49 -10.96 -7.89
N LEU A 275 -3.97 -10.28 -8.93
CA LEU A 275 -3.35 -10.95 -10.07
C LEU A 275 -2.10 -11.74 -9.65
N ALA A 276 -1.27 -11.20 -8.76
CA ALA A 276 -0.12 -11.94 -8.23
C ALA A 276 -0.56 -13.15 -7.41
N MET A 277 -1.60 -13.01 -6.59
CA MET A 277 -2.19 -14.12 -5.83
C MET A 277 -2.76 -15.19 -6.77
N LEU A 278 -3.56 -14.81 -7.77
CA LEU A 278 -4.16 -15.75 -8.72
C LEU A 278 -3.11 -16.48 -9.56
N ASP A 279 -2.10 -15.78 -10.10
CA ASP A 279 -1.01 -16.40 -10.86
C ASP A 279 -0.19 -17.37 -9.99
N THR A 280 -0.03 -17.07 -8.70
CA THR A 280 0.63 -17.97 -7.74
C THR A 280 -0.18 -19.25 -7.52
N LEU A 281 -1.48 -19.11 -7.21
CA LEU A 281 -2.40 -20.25 -7.01
C LEU A 281 -2.48 -21.14 -8.26
N ALA A 282 -2.56 -20.54 -9.45
CA ALA A 282 -2.61 -21.24 -10.73
C ALA A 282 -1.34 -22.06 -10.98
N LYS A 283 -0.15 -21.45 -10.85
CA LYS A 283 1.14 -22.12 -11.07
C LYS A 283 1.47 -23.17 -10.02
N GLU A 284 0.90 -23.05 -8.82
CA GLU A 284 1.05 -24.03 -7.73
C GLU A 284 -0.02 -25.12 -7.76
N GLN A 285 -0.92 -25.07 -8.75
CA GLN A 285 -2.02 -26.03 -8.91
C GLN A 285 -2.89 -26.15 -7.65
N HIS A 286 -3.23 -24.99 -7.08
CA HIS A 286 -4.00 -24.91 -5.85
C HIS A 286 -5.27 -25.76 -5.94
N THR A 287 -5.45 -26.66 -4.98
CA THR A 287 -6.50 -27.66 -5.10
C THR A 287 -7.84 -27.12 -4.65
N ALA A 288 -7.90 -26.34 -3.58
CA ALA A 288 -9.12 -25.78 -3.01
C ALA A 288 -9.81 -24.74 -3.89
N GLN A 289 -11.02 -24.34 -3.50
CA GLN A 289 -11.80 -23.34 -4.22
C GLN A 289 -11.05 -22.01 -4.29
N VAL A 290 -10.95 -21.44 -5.50
CA VAL A 290 -10.46 -20.09 -5.74
C VAL A 290 -11.58 -19.26 -6.35
N ASN A 291 -11.94 -18.15 -5.71
CA ASN A 291 -12.91 -17.21 -6.24
C ASN A 291 -12.23 -15.93 -6.72
N TRP A 292 -12.66 -15.42 -7.87
CA TRP A 292 -12.30 -14.11 -8.41
C TRP A 292 -13.55 -13.25 -8.51
N PHE A 293 -13.69 -12.28 -7.59
CA PHE A 293 -14.81 -11.34 -7.60
C PHE A 293 -14.31 -9.94 -7.90
N HIS A 294 -14.70 -9.41 -9.05
CA HIS A 294 -14.16 -8.15 -9.56
C HIS A 294 -15.25 -7.16 -9.94
N ALA A 295 -15.11 -5.92 -9.50
CA ALA A 295 -15.95 -4.81 -9.94
C ALA A 295 -15.15 -3.84 -10.83
N ALA A 296 -15.70 -3.51 -11.99
CA ALA A 296 -15.20 -2.45 -12.86
C ALA A 296 -16.33 -1.47 -13.19
N GLU A 297 -15.96 -0.32 -13.74
CA GLU A 297 -16.97 0.66 -14.16
C GLU A 297 -17.76 0.14 -15.36
N ASN A 298 -17.06 -0.37 -16.37
CA ASN A 298 -17.56 -0.92 -17.63
C ASN A 298 -16.42 -1.65 -18.38
N GLY A 299 -16.71 -2.19 -19.57
CA GLY A 299 -15.75 -2.97 -20.35
C GLY A 299 -14.59 -2.15 -20.92
N ASP A 300 -14.76 -0.84 -21.14
CA ASP A 300 -13.68 0.01 -21.66
C ASP A 300 -12.53 0.17 -20.65
N VAL A 301 -12.85 0.09 -19.35
CA VAL A 301 -11.86 0.29 -18.28
C VAL A 301 -11.46 -1.00 -17.56
N HIS A 302 -12.20 -2.10 -17.72
CA HIS A 302 -11.85 -3.40 -17.15
C HIS A 302 -10.58 -3.95 -17.82
N ALA A 303 -9.57 -4.25 -17.01
CA ALA A 303 -8.29 -4.76 -17.47
C ALA A 303 -8.09 -6.23 -17.06
N PHE A 304 -7.29 -6.97 -17.85
CA PHE A 304 -6.84 -8.34 -17.55
C PHE A 304 -7.94 -9.42 -17.45
N ALA A 305 -9.14 -9.17 -17.97
CA ALA A 305 -10.22 -10.17 -17.98
C ALA A 305 -9.79 -11.47 -18.72
N ASP A 306 -9.02 -11.32 -19.79
CA ASP A 306 -8.40 -12.39 -20.57
C ASP A 306 -7.40 -13.20 -19.74
N GLU A 307 -6.47 -12.53 -19.06
CA GLU A 307 -5.42 -13.17 -18.25
C GLU A 307 -6.02 -13.91 -17.04
N VAL A 308 -7.01 -13.32 -16.37
CA VAL A 308 -7.76 -13.97 -15.28
C VAL A 308 -8.47 -15.22 -15.80
N SER A 309 -9.09 -15.14 -16.97
CA SER A 309 -9.77 -16.27 -17.60
C SER A 309 -8.80 -17.39 -17.97
N GLU A 310 -7.60 -17.06 -18.48
CA GLU A 310 -6.55 -18.03 -18.78
C GLU A 310 -6.05 -18.74 -17.52
N LEU A 311 -5.67 -17.98 -16.49
CA LEU A 311 -5.21 -18.54 -15.21
C LEU A 311 -6.29 -19.39 -14.55
N GLY A 312 -7.53 -18.91 -14.52
CA GLY A 312 -8.67 -19.61 -13.92
C GLY A 312 -8.94 -20.97 -14.55
N ARG A 313 -8.73 -21.13 -15.86
CA ARG A 313 -8.89 -22.43 -16.56
C ARG A 313 -7.87 -23.48 -16.13
N THR A 314 -6.73 -23.08 -15.57
CA THR A 314 -5.69 -24.00 -15.08
C THR A 314 -5.96 -24.52 -13.67
N LEU A 315 -6.88 -23.87 -12.95
CA LEU A 315 -7.25 -24.25 -11.58
C LEU A 315 -8.36 -25.31 -11.60
N PRO A 316 -8.29 -26.34 -10.72
CA PRO A 316 -9.29 -27.40 -10.66
C PRO A 316 -10.65 -26.92 -10.14
N ARG A 317 -10.67 -25.87 -9.29
CA ARG A 317 -11.87 -25.29 -8.69
C ARG A 317 -11.79 -23.77 -8.72
N PHE A 318 -12.35 -23.17 -9.76
CA PHE A 318 -12.32 -21.72 -9.96
C PHE A 318 -13.71 -21.16 -10.27
N THR A 319 -14.08 -20.09 -9.60
CA THR A 319 -15.31 -19.34 -9.86
C THR A 319 -14.96 -17.87 -10.05
N ALA A 320 -15.34 -17.28 -11.18
CA ALA A 320 -15.23 -15.85 -11.40
C ALA A 320 -16.62 -15.21 -11.45
N HIS A 321 -16.74 -13.99 -10.92
CA HIS A 321 -17.92 -13.16 -11.07
C HIS A 321 -17.52 -11.69 -11.21
N THR A 322 -17.98 -11.06 -12.28
CA THR A 322 -17.64 -9.68 -12.64
C THR A 322 -18.86 -8.78 -12.59
N TRP A 323 -18.75 -7.67 -11.86
CA TRP A 323 -19.74 -6.61 -11.84
C TRP A 323 -19.28 -5.42 -12.68
N TYR A 324 -20.15 -4.94 -13.56
CA TYR A 324 -19.99 -3.61 -14.18
C TYR A 324 -20.97 -2.63 -13.55
N ARG A 325 -20.46 -1.54 -12.99
CA ARG A 325 -21.28 -0.52 -12.31
C ARG A 325 -22.19 0.22 -13.30
N GLU A 326 -21.65 0.59 -14.44
CA GLU A 326 -22.31 1.36 -15.51
C GLU A 326 -21.94 0.78 -16.89
N PRO A 327 -22.39 -0.44 -17.24
CA PRO A 327 -22.01 -1.09 -18.49
C PRO A 327 -22.49 -0.30 -19.72
N THR A 328 -21.70 -0.35 -20.79
CA THR A 328 -22.07 0.23 -22.09
C THR A 328 -23.11 -0.64 -22.81
N GLU A 329 -23.68 -0.14 -23.91
CA GLU A 329 -24.53 -0.96 -24.78
C GLU A 329 -23.75 -2.13 -25.41
N ALA A 330 -22.48 -1.89 -25.76
CA ALA A 330 -21.58 -2.91 -26.30
C ALA A 330 -21.31 -4.02 -25.26
N ASP A 331 -21.10 -3.66 -24.00
CA ASP A 331 -20.89 -4.61 -22.90
C ASP A 331 -22.09 -5.56 -22.74
N ARG A 332 -23.30 -4.99 -22.77
CA ARG A 332 -24.55 -5.76 -22.67
C ARG A 332 -24.76 -6.68 -23.87
N ALA A 333 -24.48 -6.18 -25.08
CA ALA A 333 -24.61 -6.96 -26.31
C ALA A 333 -23.63 -8.15 -26.36
N GLN A 334 -22.40 -7.95 -25.87
CA GLN A 334 -21.35 -8.96 -25.85
C GLN A 334 -21.36 -9.85 -24.59
N ARG A 335 -22.16 -9.50 -23.57
CA ARG A 335 -22.24 -10.20 -22.29
C ARG A 335 -20.88 -10.34 -21.60
N LEU A 336 -20.14 -9.22 -21.50
CA LEU A 336 -18.78 -9.17 -20.96
C LEU A 336 -18.70 -9.20 -19.43
N PHE A 337 -19.84 -9.27 -18.74
CA PHE A 337 -19.94 -9.20 -17.28
C PHE A 337 -21.11 -10.06 -16.79
N ASP A 338 -21.09 -10.42 -15.50
CA ASP A 338 -22.07 -11.32 -14.89
C ASP A 338 -23.21 -10.57 -14.19
N SER A 339 -22.96 -9.36 -13.67
CA SER A 339 -23.97 -8.55 -12.99
C SER A 339 -23.78 -7.04 -13.17
N GLU A 340 -24.88 -6.31 -13.32
CA GLU A 340 -24.88 -4.84 -13.42
C GLU A 340 -25.05 -4.21 -12.03
N GLY A 341 -24.32 -3.12 -11.77
CA GLY A 341 -24.38 -2.36 -10.52
C GLY A 341 -23.22 -2.65 -9.55
N LEU A 342 -23.46 -2.41 -8.26
CA LEU A 342 -22.46 -2.64 -7.21
C LEU A 342 -22.31 -4.14 -6.90
N MET A 343 -21.14 -4.51 -6.38
CA MET A 343 -20.85 -5.89 -5.96
C MET A 343 -21.73 -6.32 -4.79
N ASP A 344 -22.63 -7.25 -5.05
CA ASP A 344 -23.56 -7.83 -4.07
C ASP A 344 -23.18 -9.30 -3.83
N LEU A 345 -22.42 -9.53 -2.76
CA LEU A 345 -21.90 -10.85 -2.39
C LEU A 345 -22.99 -11.77 -1.82
N SER A 346 -24.12 -11.22 -1.37
CA SER A 346 -25.23 -12.03 -0.83
C SER A 346 -25.81 -12.99 -1.88
N LYS A 347 -25.66 -12.65 -3.17
CA LYS A 347 -26.07 -13.51 -4.29
C LYS A 347 -25.12 -14.67 -4.57
N LEU A 348 -23.94 -14.67 -3.95
CA LEU A 348 -22.90 -15.68 -4.11
C LEU A 348 -22.59 -16.42 -2.81
N GLU A 349 -23.50 -16.40 -1.83
CA GLU A 349 -23.33 -17.01 -0.51
C GLU A 349 -22.79 -18.45 -0.57
N ALA A 350 -23.32 -19.27 -1.49
CA ALA A 350 -22.87 -20.64 -1.68
C ALA A 350 -21.37 -20.75 -2.01
N ALA A 351 -20.81 -19.79 -2.75
CA ALA A 351 -19.41 -19.76 -3.14
C ALA A 351 -18.45 -19.30 -2.03
N ILE A 352 -18.97 -18.73 -0.93
CA ILE A 352 -18.18 -18.14 0.16
C ILE A 352 -18.52 -18.71 1.55
N SER A 353 -19.20 -19.86 1.60
CA SER A 353 -19.72 -20.45 2.83
C SER A 353 -18.70 -21.29 3.62
N ASP A 354 -17.51 -21.54 3.08
CA ASP A 354 -16.47 -22.32 3.78
C ASP A 354 -15.83 -21.47 4.90
N PRO A 355 -15.90 -21.90 6.17
CA PRO A 355 -15.38 -21.14 7.30
C PRO A 355 -13.84 -21.03 7.32
N ALA A 356 -13.13 -21.89 6.59
CA ALA A 356 -11.68 -21.82 6.43
C ALA A 356 -11.24 -20.83 5.33
N MET A 357 -12.18 -20.31 4.54
CA MET A 357 -11.89 -19.43 3.42
C MET A 357 -11.21 -18.14 3.86
N GLN A 358 -10.13 -17.78 3.17
CA GLN A 358 -9.40 -16.53 3.36
C GLN A 358 -9.83 -15.51 2.29
N PHE A 359 -10.13 -14.29 2.70
CA PHE A 359 -10.63 -13.23 1.85
C PHE A 359 -9.59 -12.12 1.72
N TYR A 360 -9.24 -11.75 0.49
CA TYR A 360 -8.30 -10.67 0.20
C TYR A 360 -9.02 -9.57 -0.56
N LEU A 361 -9.05 -8.36 0.01
CA LEU A 361 -9.79 -7.20 -0.51
C LEU A 361 -8.82 -6.09 -0.93
N CYS A 362 -9.01 -5.53 -2.11
CA CYS A 362 -8.30 -4.32 -2.52
C CYS A 362 -9.11 -3.46 -3.49
N GLY A 363 -9.23 -2.17 -3.19
CA GLY A 363 -9.98 -1.20 -3.97
C GLY A 363 -10.15 0.14 -3.23
N PRO A 364 -11.05 1.03 -3.70
CA PRO A 364 -11.40 2.23 -2.95
C PRO A 364 -11.91 1.91 -1.55
N VAL A 365 -11.66 2.79 -0.57
CA VAL A 365 -12.03 2.54 0.84
C VAL A 365 -13.51 2.22 1.00
N GLY A 366 -14.40 2.99 0.36
CA GLY A 366 -15.84 2.74 0.43
C GLY A 366 -16.26 1.39 -0.16
N PHE A 367 -15.57 0.91 -1.20
CA PHE A 367 -15.80 -0.43 -1.76
C PHE A 367 -15.38 -1.52 -0.76
N MET A 368 -14.19 -1.41 -0.19
CA MET A 368 -13.69 -2.41 0.76
C MET A 368 -14.53 -2.47 2.03
N GLN A 369 -14.94 -1.32 2.57
CA GLN A 369 -15.85 -1.25 3.73
C GLN A 369 -17.18 -1.92 3.42
N PHE A 370 -17.74 -1.66 2.24
CA PHE A 370 -18.98 -2.26 1.79
C PHE A 370 -18.87 -3.79 1.62
N ALA A 371 -17.81 -4.28 0.98
CA ALA A 371 -17.58 -5.71 0.79
C ALA A 371 -17.29 -6.44 2.11
N ALA A 372 -16.40 -5.90 2.97
CA ALA A 372 -16.09 -6.50 4.27
C ALA A 372 -17.33 -6.57 5.17
N LYS A 373 -18.17 -5.53 5.19
CA LYS A 373 -19.42 -5.55 5.94
C LYS A 373 -20.38 -6.64 5.44
N GLN A 374 -20.47 -6.87 4.13
CA GLN A 374 -21.26 -7.98 3.58
C GLN A 374 -20.73 -9.33 4.06
N LEU A 375 -19.41 -9.56 3.99
CA LEU A 375 -18.79 -10.81 4.46
C LEU A 375 -19.10 -11.09 5.94
N VAL A 376 -18.91 -10.10 6.81
CA VAL A 376 -19.24 -10.23 8.25
C VAL A 376 -20.74 -10.49 8.46
N SER A 377 -21.61 -9.82 7.69
CA SER A 377 -23.06 -10.07 7.77
C SER A 377 -23.45 -11.48 7.33
N LEU A 378 -22.63 -12.12 6.49
CA LEU A 378 -22.77 -13.51 6.04
C LEU A 378 -22.06 -14.50 6.98
N GLY A 379 -21.55 -14.05 8.12
CA GLY A 379 -20.94 -14.92 9.14
C GLY A 379 -19.44 -15.16 8.99
N VAL A 380 -18.74 -14.44 8.10
CA VAL A 380 -17.28 -14.55 7.97
C VAL A 380 -16.59 -13.90 9.18
N ASN A 381 -15.64 -14.61 9.78
CA ASN A 381 -14.81 -14.07 10.86
C ASN A 381 -13.89 -12.95 10.37
N ASN A 382 -13.79 -11.85 11.12
CA ASN A 382 -12.92 -10.72 10.77
C ASN A 382 -11.44 -11.12 10.57
N GLU A 383 -10.96 -12.14 11.27
CA GLU A 383 -9.58 -12.63 11.16
C GLU A 383 -9.25 -13.27 9.80
N ASN A 384 -10.28 -13.68 9.05
CA ASN A 384 -10.15 -14.23 7.70
C ASN A 384 -10.24 -13.16 6.60
N ILE A 385 -10.45 -11.89 6.96
CA ILE A 385 -10.62 -10.77 6.01
C ILE A 385 -9.36 -9.90 6.04
N HIS A 386 -8.60 -9.96 4.95
CA HIS A 386 -7.35 -9.23 4.75
C HIS A 386 -7.58 -8.12 3.71
N TYR A 387 -6.99 -6.93 3.92
CA TYR A 387 -7.17 -5.83 2.96
C TYR A 387 -5.98 -4.87 2.88
N GLU A 388 -5.86 -4.21 1.74
CA GLU A 388 -4.87 -3.16 1.48
C GLU A 388 -5.50 -1.91 0.86
N CYS A 389 -5.12 -0.74 1.37
CA CYS A 389 -5.53 0.56 0.84
C CYS A 389 -4.44 1.15 -0.05
N PHE A 390 -4.78 1.58 -1.27
CA PHE A 390 -3.89 2.41 -2.11
C PHE A 390 -3.92 3.87 -1.66
N GLY A 391 -3.32 4.13 -0.50
CA GLY A 391 -3.32 5.43 0.17
C GLY A 391 -2.97 5.32 1.65
N PRO A 392 -3.22 6.35 2.46
CA PRO A 392 -3.14 6.22 3.92
C PRO A 392 -4.06 5.09 4.40
N HIS A 393 -3.56 4.25 5.31
CA HIS A 393 -4.33 3.15 5.88
C HIS A 393 -5.61 3.67 6.56
N LYS A 394 -6.71 2.93 6.40
CA LYS A 394 -8.00 3.18 7.04
C LYS A 394 -8.50 1.86 7.59
N VAL A 395 -9.10 1.89 8.77
CA VAL A 395 -9.77 0.73 9.36
C VAL A 395 -11.12 0.54 8.67
N LEU A 396 -11.43 -0.69 8.25
CA LEU A 396 -12.71 -1.04 7.61
C LEU A 396 -13.87 -1.07 8.58
#